data_AF-A0A8T7L5W6-F1
#
_entry.id   AF-A0A8T7L5W6-F1
#
_cell.length_a   1.000
_cell.length_b   1.000
_cell.length_c   1.000
_cell.angle_alpha   90.00
_cell.angle_beta   90.00
_cell.angle_gamma   90.00
#
_symmetry.space_group_name_H-M   'P 1'
#
loop_
_entity.id
_entity.type
_entity.pdbx_description
1 polymer ?
#
loop_
_entity_poly.entity_id
_entity_poly.type
_entity_poly.pdbx_seq_one_letter_code
_entity_poly.pdbx_strand_id
1 'polypeptide(L)'
;MPRLFTIIAAALAFLGVALGAFGAHGLAGTLEANGRADTFDTAGQYHLIHALALLGAAWAAERWPGRAARWAGYLFLLGALLFSGSLYLLAIFDIGFMGAVAPLGGAALLAGWLCLGLAAWRGGR
;
A
#
# COMPACT_ATOMS: atom_id res chain seq x y z
N MET A 1 -9.34 -13.78 10.41
CA MET A 1 -8.51 -13.15 9.36
C MET A 1 -9.06 -11.82 8.86
N PRO A 2 -10.34 -11.67 8.45
CA PRO A 2 -10.82 -10.38 7.93
C PRO A 2 -10.69 -9.24 8.96
N ARG A 3 -11.00 -9.50 10.24
CA ARG A 3 -10.71 -8.57 11.35
C ARG A 3 -9.26 -8.07 11.41
N LEU A 4 -8.28 -8.96 11.18
CA LEU A 4 -6.87 -8.59 11.19
C LEU A 4 -6.54 -7.67 10.01
N PHE A 5 -7.05 -7.98 8.81
CA PHE A 5 -6.89 -7.11 7.65
C PHE A 5 -7.54 -5.75 7.87
N THR A 6 -8.71 -5.68 8.49
CA THR A 6 -9.35 -4.41 8.84
C THR A 6 -8.49 -3.59 9.81
N ILE A 7 -7.94 -4.21 10.85
CA ILE A 7 -7.05 -3.54 11.82
C ILE A 7 -5.79 -3.01 11.12
N ILE A 8 -5.15 -3.84 10.30
CA ILE A 8 -3.93 -3.46 9.57
C ILE A 8 -4.23 -2.35 8.57
N ALA A 9 -5.35 -2.43 7.85
CA ALA A 9 -5.73 -1.41 6.88
C ALA A 9 -6.04 -0.08 7.56
N ALA A 10 -6.70 -0.09 8.72
CA ALA A 10 -6.92 1.11 9.52
C ALA A 10 -5.59 1.72 9.99
N ALA A 11 -4.64 0.89 10.43
CA ALA A 11 -3.30 1.35 10.80
C ALA A 11 -2.53 1.94 9.62
N LEU A 12 -2.56 1.29 8.44
CA LEU A 12 -1.94 1.81 7.22
C LEU A 12 -2.60 3.13 6.78
N ALA A 13 -3.92 3.22 6.80
CA ALA A 13 -4.62 4.46 6.45
C ALA A 13 -4.26 5.60 7.42
N PHE A 14 -4.22 5.31 8.72
CA PHE A 14 -3.77 6.26 9.73
C PHE A 14 -2.33 6.74 9.47
N LEU A 15 -1.41 5.81 9.23
CA LEU A 15 -0.01 6.14 8.94
C LEU A 15 0.13 6.90 7.62
N GLY A 16 -0.62 6.55 6.59
CA GLY A 16 -0.63 7.26 5.31
C GLY A 16 -1.07 8.72 5.46
N VAL A 17 -2.12 8.97 6.24
CA VAL A 17 -2.57 10.34 6.55
C VAL A 17 -1.53 11.09 7.38
N ALA A 18 -0.99 10.45 8.42
CA ALA A 18 0.03 11.05 9.28
C ALA A 18 1.29 11.41 8.49
N LEU A 19 1.79 10.51 7.64
CA LEU A 19 2.94 10.73 6.78
C LEU A 19 2.66 11.79 5.72
N GLY A 20 1.46 11.84 5.13
CA GLY A 20 1.09 12.90 4.19
C GLY A 20 1.10 14.29 4.83
N ALA A 21 0.48 14.42 6.01
CA ALA A 21 0.48 15.69 6.75
C ALA A 21 1.88 16.11 7.20
N PHE A 22 2.67 15.17 7.73
CA PHE A 22 4.04 15.41 8.17
C PHE A 22 5.00 15.67 7.00
N GLY A 23 4.79 15.02 5.86
CA GLY A 23 5.51 15.28 4.60
C GLY A 23 5.40 16.74 4.17
N ALA A 24 4.16 17.24 4.09
CA ALA A 24 3.87 18.59 3.61
C ALA A 24 4.37 19.71 4.54
N HIS A 25 4.53 19.46 5.83
CA HIS A 25 4.88 20.50 6.82
C HIS A 25 6.21 20.24 7.52
N GLY A 26 6.39 19.03 8.05
CA GLY A 26 7.55 18.66 8.87
C GLY A 26 8.77 18.20 8.07
N LEU A 27 8.59 17.74 6.83
CA LEU A 27 9.66 17.23 5.97
C LEU A 27 9.88 18.04 4.69
N ALA A 28 9.11 19.11 4.45
CA ALA A 28 9.15 19.87 3.19
C ALA A 28 10.58 20.27 2.79
N GLY A 29 11.35 20.86 3.72
CA GLY A 29 12.74 21.26 3.47
C GLY A 29 13.69 20.09 3.15
N THR A 30 13.52 18.94 3.83
CA THR A 30 14.32 17.73 3.54
C THR A 30 13.97 17.16 2.16
N LEU A 31 12.69 17.09 1.82
CA LEU A 31 12.22 16.56 0.55
C LEU A 31 12.64 17.45 -0.62
N GLU A 32 12.63 18.77 -0.44
CA GLU A 32 13.14 19.74 -1.40
C GLU A 32 14.66 19.62 -1.57
N ALA A 33 15.42 19.54 -0.47
CA ALA A 33 16.88 19.38 -0.50
C ALA A 33 17.31 18.09 -1.22
N ASN A 34 16.56 16.99 -1.05
CA ASN A 34 16.81 15.73 -1.74
C ASN A 34 16.28 15.71 -3.19
N GLY A 35 15.42 16.67 -3.58
CA GLY A 35 14.73 16.65 -4.89
C GLY A 35 13.74 15.48 -5.03
N ARG A 36 13.07 15.11 -3.92
CA ARG A 36 12.26 13.88 -3.82
C ARG A 36 10.81 14.10 -3.37
N ALA A 37 10.31 15.32 -3.38
CA ALA A 37 8.91 15.62 -3.02
C ALA A 37 7.91 14.73 -3.79
N ASP A 38 8.03 14.65 -5.12
CA ASP A 38 7.16 13.80 -5.97
C ASP A 38 7.27 12.30 -5.63
N THR A 39 8.45 11.84 -5.20
CA THR A 39 8.67 10.46 -4.77
C THR A 39 7.93 10.15 -3.48
N PHE A 40 7.96 11.09 -2.53
CA PHE A 40 7.21 11.00 -1.28
C PHE A 40 5.69 11.02 -1.51
N ASP A 41 5.21 11.89 -2.42
CA ASP A 41 3.79 11.97 -2.77
C ASP A 41 3.31 10.69 -3.45
N THR A 42 4.12 10.12 -4.34
CA THR A 42 3.85 8.81 -4.97
C THR A 42 3.76 7.71 -3.90
N ALA A 43 4.68 7.70 -2.92
CA ALA A 43 4.63 6.77 -1.81
C ALA A 43 3.31 6.92 -1.01
N GLY A 44 2.93 8.15 -0.67
CA GLY A 44 1.68 8.47 0.03
C GLY A 44 0.43 8.02 -0.72
N GLN A 45 0.36 8.30 -2.02
CA GLN A 45 -0.77 7.90 -2.85
C GLN A 45 -0.93 6.38 -2.87
N TYR A 46 0.14 5.63 -3.15
CA TYR A 46 0.08 4.18 -3.21
C TYR A 46 -0.19 3.56 -1.83
N HIS A 47 0.34 4.13 -0.75
CA HIS A 47 0.06 3.71 0.62
C HIS A 47 -1.43 3.79 0.96
N LEU A 48 -2.05 4.96 0.74
CA LEU A 48 -3.45 5.19 1.05
C LEU A 48 -4.40 4.36 0.17
N ILE A 49 -4.13 4.30 -1.14
CA ILE A 49 -4.94 3.48 -2.07
C ILE A 49 -4.93 2.02 -1.63
N HIS A 50 -3.78 1.46 -1.25
CA HIS A 50 -3.68 0.04 -0.91
C HIS A 50 -4.09 -0.27 0.54
N ALA A 51 -4.10 0.72 1.43
CA ALA A 51 -4.83 0.61 2.70
C ALA A 51 -6.34 0.42 2.44
N LEU A 52 -6.94 1.23 1.56
CA LEU A 52 -8.35 1.06 1.18
C LEU A 52 -8.59 -0.25 0.41
N ALA A 53 -7.68 -0.65 -0.47
CA ALA A 53 -7.76 -1.93 -1.16
C ALA A 53 -7.73 -3.11 -0.18
N LEU A 54 -6.93 -3.03 0.90
CA LEU A 54 -6.89 -4.04 1.96
C LEU A 54 -8.23 -4.11 2.74
N LEU A 55 -8.88 -2.97 3.01
CA LEU A 55 -10.25 -2.97 3.55
C LEU A 55 -11.23 -3.66 2.60
N GLY A 56 -11.16 -3.35 1.30
CA GLY A 56 -11.96 -4.00 0.27
C GLY A 56 -11.74 -5.51 0.20
N ALA A 57 -10.48 -5.96 0.30
CA ALA A 57 -10.13 -7.38 0.36
C ALA A 57 -10.64 -8.06 1.63
N ALA A 58 -10.61 -7.39 2.78
CA ALA A 58 -11.17 -7.91 4.03
C ALA A 58 -12.68 -8.13 3.92
N TRP A 59 -13.41 -7.15 3.38
CA TRP A 59 -14.84 -7.26 3.10
C TRP A 59 -15.16 -8.38 2.09
N ALA A 60 -14.42 -8.43 0.98
CA ALA A 60 -14.56 -9.46 -0.04
C ALA A 60 -14.33 -10.88 0.53
N ALA A 61 -13.37 -11.04 1.44
CA ALA A 61 -13.07 -12.32 2.08
C ALA A 61 -14.15 -12.79 3.07
N GLU A 62 -15.02 -11.90 3.56
CA GLU A 62 -16.21 -12.27 4.33
C GLU A 62 -17.38 -12.63 3.42
N ARG A 63 -17.49 -11.98 2.25
CA ARG A 63 -18.64 -12.14 1.37
C ARG A 63 -18.52 -13.30 0.39
N TRP A 64 -17.32 -13.54 -0.14
CA TRP A 64 -17.11 -14.49 -1.23
C TRP A 64 -16.31 -15.71 -0.77
N PRO A 65 -16.77 -16.94 -1.12
CA PRO A 65 -16.07 -18.15 -0.77
C PRO A 65 -14.72 -18.25 -1.49
N GLY A 66 -13.76 -18.92 -0.85
CA GLY A 66 -12.45 -19.23 -1.42
C GLY A 66 -11.29 -18.42 -0.83
N ARG A 67 -10.11 -18.57 -1.46
CA ARG A 67 -8.84 -18.03 -0.96
C ARG A 67 -8.37 -16.75 -1.66
N ALA A 68 -8.98 -16.39 -2.79
CA ALA A 68 -8.48 -15.33 -3.66
C ALA A 68 -8.50 -13.95 -2.97
N ALA A 69 -9.60 -13.57 -2.30
CA ALA A 69 -9.67 -12.30 -1.55
C ALA A 69 -8.66 -12.23 -0.39
N ARG A 70 -8.35 -13.38 0.22
CA ARG A 70 -7.34 -13.45 1.27
C ARG A 70 -5.93 -13.21 0.72
N TRP A 71 -5.61 -13.82 -0.42
CA TRP A 71 -4.36 -13.58 -1.13
C TRP A 71 -4.25 -12.12 -1.59
N ALA A 72 -5.34 -11.52 -2.08
CA ALA A 72 -5.38 -10.10 -2.40
C ALA A 72 -4.96 -9.24 -1.20
N GLY A 73 -5.51 -9.51 0.00
CA GLY A 73 -5.15 -8.78 1.22
C GLY A 73 -3.67 -8.91 1.59
N TYR A 74 -3.09 -10.12 1.53
CA TYR A 74 -1.65 -10.27 1.79
C TYR A 74 -0.78 -9.56 0.76
N LEU A 75 -1.17 -9.60 -0.51
CA LEU A 75 -0.44 -8.95 -1.60
C LEU A 75 -0.53 -7.43 -1.52
N PHE A 76 -1.68 -6.86 -1.14
CA PHE A 76 -1.81 -5.43 -0.88
C PHE A 76 -0.98 -4.98 0.32
N LEU A 77 -1.00 -5.73 1.41
CA LEU A 77 -0.18 -5.41 2.59
C LEU A 77 1.32 -5.45 2.24
N LEU A 78 1.80 -6.55 1.67
CA LEU A 78 3.21 -6.70 1.30
C LEU A 78 3.62 -5.66 0.27
N GLY A 79 2.80 -5.46 -0.76
CA GLY A 79 3.09 -4.49 -1.81
C GLY A 79 3.07 -3.05 -1.31
N ALA A 80 2.16 -2.68 -0.41
CA ALA A 80 2.13 -1.33 0.18
C ALA A 80 3.38 -1.06 1.03
N LEU A 81 3.81 -2.04 1.84
CA LEU A 81 5.02 -1.94 2.66
C LEU A 81 6.28 -1.86 1.79
N LEU A 82 6.42 -2.71 0.78
CA LEU A 82 7.60 -2.72 -0.09
C LEU A 82 7.64 -1.50 -1.02
N PHE A 83 6.52 -1.18 -1.69
CA PHE A 83 6.46 -0.07 -2.63
C PHE A 83 6.55 1.27 -1.88
N SER A 84 5.57 1.57 -1.04
CA SER A 84 5.49 2.88 -0.39
C SER A 84 6.60 3.05 0.65
N GLY A 85 6.88 2.02 1.44
CA GLY A 85 7.95 2.06 2.44
C GLY A 85 9.31 2.34 1.82
N SER A 86 9.65 1.69 0.71
CA SER A 86 10.93 1.96 0.02
C SER A 86 11.00 3.36 -0.56
N LEU A 87 9.91 3.87 -1.15
CA LEU A 87 9.87 5.24 -1.67
C LEU A 87 9.94 6.30 -0.57
N TYR A 88 9.35 6.06 0.61
CA TYR A 88 9.52 6.95 1.77
C TYR A 88 10.98 6.97 2.24
N LEU A 89 11.63 5.81 2.35
CA LEU A 89 13.04 5.73 2.74
C LEU A 89 13.95 6.40 1.70
N LEU A 90 13.67 6.22 0.41
CA LEU A 90 14.35 6.91 -0.67
C LEU A 90 14.16 8.42 -0.58
N ALA A 91 12.94 8.89 -0.34
CA ALA A 91 12.65 10.33 -0.34
C ALA A 91 13.24 11.06 0.87
N ILE A 92 13.17 10.46 2.07
CA ILE A 92 13.62 11.08 3.31
C ILE A 92 15.15 10.99 3.46
N PHE A 93 15.73 9.82 3.17
CA PHE A 93 17.13 9.53 3.48
C PHE A 93 18.05 9.45 2.25
N ASP A 94 17.50 9.64 1.04
CA ASP A 94 18.20 9.52 -0.25
C ASP A 94 18.99 8.20 -0.42
N ILE A 95 18.45 7.11 0.13
CA ILE A 95 19.03 5.77 0.04
C ILE A 95 18.70 5.18 -1.34
N GLY A 96 19.54 5.46 -2.34
CA GLY A 96 19.28 5.15 -3.76
C GLY A 96 18.82 3.72 -4.07
N PHE A 97 19.36 2.69 -3.39
CA PHE A 97 18.99 1.30 -3.67
C PHE A 97 17.54 0.96 -3.28
N MET A 98 16.90 1.76 -2.42
CA MET A 98 15.48 1.61 -2.09
C MET A 98 14.59 1.73 -3.33
N GLY A 99 14.99 2.52 -4.34
CA GLY A 99 14.25 2.61 -5.60
C GLY A 99 14.11 1.27 -6.32
N ALA A 100 15.07 0.36 -6.16
CA ALA A 100 15.02 -0.97 -6.76
C ALA A 100 14.09 -1.96 -6.04
N VAL A 101 13.62 -1.62 -4.82
CA VAL A 101 12.65 -2.44 -4.05
C VAL A 101 11.22 -2.17 -4.53
N ALA A 102 10.93 -0.93 -4.98
CA ALA A 102 9.59 -0.53 -5.41
C ALA A 102 8.99 -1.46 -6.50
N PRO A 103 9.71 -1.91 -7.54
CA PRO A 103 9.17 -2.84 -8.53
C PRO A 103 8.63 -4.16 -7.94
N LEU A 104 9.28 -4.71 -6.90
CA LEU A 104 8.81 -5.93 -6.22
C LEU A 104 7.48 -5.68 -5.51
N GLY A 105 7.37 -4.51 -4.84
CA GLY A 105 6.12 -4.06 -4.25
C GLY A 105 5.03 -3.87 -5.29
N GLY A 106 5.35 -3.19 -6.41
CA GLY A 106 4.41 -2.96 -7.50
C GLY A 106 3.87 -4.24 -8.12
N ALA A 107 4.72 -5.26 -8.32
CA ALA A 107 4.30 -6.57 -8.79
C ALA A 107 3.32 -7.25 -7.81
N ALA A 108 3.58 -7.16 -6.50
CA ALA A 108 2.65 -7.66 -5.48
C ALA A 108 1.30 -6.91 -5.52
N LEU A 109 1.32 -5.58 -5.67
CA LEU A 109 0.10 -4.78 -5.76
C LEU A 109 -0.75 -5.16 -6.99
N LEU A 110 -0.13 -5.33 -8.16
CA LEU A 110 -0.79 -5.79 -9.38
C LEU A 110 -1.41 -7.18 -9.19
N ALA A 111 -0.66 -8.12 -8.62
CA ALA A 111 -1.16 -9.46 -8.30
C ALA A 111 -2.32 -9.41 -7.30
N GLY A 112 -2.29 -8.49 -6.33
CA GLY A 112 -3.34 -8.28 -5.35
C GLY A 112 -4.67 -7.87 -6.01
N TRP A 113 -4.62 -6.90 -6.93
CA TRP A 113 -5.80 -6.48 -7.70
C TRP A 113 -6.36 -7.60 -8.57
N LEU A 114 -5.48 -8.37 -9.23
CA LEU A 114 -5.89 -9.55 -10.00
C LEU A 114 -6.60 -10.59 -9.12
N CYS A 115 -6.04 -10.88 -7.93
CA CYS A 115 -6.66 -11.78 -6.96
C CYS A 115 -8.03 -11.28 -6.48
N LEU A 116 -8.17 -9.98 -6.23
CA LEU A 116 -9.45 -9.41 -5.81
C LEU A 116 -10.50 -9.52 -6.92
N GLY A 117 -10.14 -9.23 -8.17
CA GLY A 117 -11.00 -9.42 -9.34
C GLY A 117 -11.41 -10.88 -9.54
N LEU A 118 -10.48 -11.82 -9.39
CA LEU A 118 -10.77 -13.27 -9.44
C LEU A 118 -11.70 -13.72 -8.31
N ALA A 119 -11.56 -13.14 -7.11
CA ALA A 119 -12.47 -13.40 -6.00
C ALA A 119 -13.90 -12.98 -6.34
N ALA A 120 -14.08 -11.78 -6.89
CA ALA A 120 -15.38 -11.27 -7.31
C ALA A 120 -16.03 -12.14 -8.41
N TRP A 121 -15.25 -12.48 -9.44
CA TRP A 121 -15.74 -13.28 -10.56
C TRP A 121 -16.19 -14.69 -10.15
N ARG A 122 -15.48 -15.30 -9.19
CA ARG A 122 -15.82 -16.64 -8.67
C ARG A 122 -16.92 -16.60 -7.60
N GLY A 123 -16.99 -15.53 -6.81
CA GLY A 123 -17.96 -15.38 -5.73
C GLY A 123 -19.36 -14.97 -6.17
N GLY A 124 -19.52 -14.50 -7.41
CA GLY A 124 -20.82 -14.22 -8.03
C GLY A 124 -21.45 -15.39 -8.78
N ARG A 125 -20.81 -16.57 -8.75
CA ARG A 125 -21.33 -17.84 -9.28
C ARG A 125 -21.71 -18.75 -8.13
#